data_AF-A0A7C3YK32-F1
#
_entry.id   AF-A0A7C3YK32-F1
#
_cell.length_a   1.000
_cell.length_b   1.000
_cell.length_c   1.000
_cell.angle_alpha   90.00
_cell.angle_beta   90.00
_cell.angle_gamma   90.00
#
_symmetry.space_group_name_H-M   'P 1'
#
loop_
_entity.id
_entity.type
_entity.pdbx_description
1 polymer ?
#
loop_
_entity_poly.entity_id
_entity_poly.type
_entity_poly.pdbx_seq_one_letter_code
_entity_poly.pdbx_strand_id
1 'polypeptide(L)'
;MKVRILFLSLFTLNIVFLYGCSFFGSLGGEQINYALAKNGATVNASNYTPGRDPYTVINGITSSENWDNGEGWECRFTRRRPEGGGWSRLDPRTNMEYGSAWIEIQFKGEKMINKITVYTLDSPKYPASRYGIKEAWIQVWKEYGWTNVGEIQGGNVISKSNLDRKSALGKIEFKFDLVKTDKIR
;
A
#
# COMPACT_ATOMS: atom_id res chain seq x y z
N MET A 1 58.69 -33.40 -3.65
CA MET A 1 57.70 -32.43 -4.19
C MET A 1 58.05 -31.04 -3.66
N LYS A 2 58.17 -30.09 -4.60
CA LYS A 2 58.26 -28.61 -4.53
C LYS A 2 57.84 -27.94 -3.21
N VAL A 3 58.35 -26.79 -2.72
CA VAL A 3 59.38 -25.78 -3.05
C VAL A 3 59.45 -24.91 -1.77
N ARG A 4 60.64 -24.40 -1.38
CA ARG A 4 60.78 -23.29 -0.42
C ARG A 4 60.82 -21.97 -1.19
N ILE A 5 60.05 -20.96 -0.77
CA ILE A 5 60.40 -19.54 -0.92
C ILE A 5 59.98 -18.81 0.38
N LEU A 6 60.97 -18.18 1.02
CA LEU A 6 60.87 -17.20 2.11
C LEU A 6 60.79 -15.79 1.49
N PHE A 7 60.04 -14.86 2.08
CA PHE A 7 60.53 -13.48 2.31
C PHE A 7 59.72 -12.74 3.39
N LEU A 8 60.48 -11.99 4.19
CA LEU A 8 60.15 -11.13 5.33
C LEU A 8 59.09 -10.04 5.05
N SER A 9 58.39 -9.61 6.09
CA SER A 9 58.67 -8.31 6.77
C SER A 9 57.40 -7.72 7.40
N LEU A 10 57.58 -7.18 8.61
CA LEU A 10 56.63 -6.43 9.43
C LEU A 10 55.72 -5.48 8.64
N PHE A 11 54.43 -5.47 8.97
CA PHE A 11 53.63 -4.24 8.95
C PHE A 11 52.71 -4.17 10.17
N THR A 12 53.06 -3.22 11.02
CA THR A 12 52.28 -2.45 12.00
C THR A 12 50.89 -2.93 12.41
N LEU A 13 50.76 -3.15 13.73
CA LEU A 13 49.55 -2.97 14.52
C LEU A 13 48.85 -1.66 14.10
N ASN A 14 47.72 -1.76 13.41
CA ASN A 14 46.76 -0.67 13.26
C ASN A 14 45.46 -1.03 13.97
N ILE A 15 45.19 -0.21 14.97
CA ILE A 15 43.96 -0.14 15.75
C ILE A 15 42.79 0.21 14.83
N VAL A 16 41.72 -0.59 14.94
CA VAL A 16 40.28 -0.23 14.88
C VAL A 16 39.80 0.61 13.69
N PHE A 17 38.96 -0.01 12.85
CA PHE A 17 37.51 0.26 12.80
C PHE A 17 36.86 -0.86 11.97
N LEU A 18 36.09 -1.72 12.65
CA LEU A 18 35.03 -2.46 11.98
C LEU A 18 33.99 -1.42 11.53
N TYR A 19 34.03 -0.97 10.28
CA TYR A 19 32.82 -0.50 9.62
C TYR A 19 31.97 -1.77 9.44
N GLY A 20 30.94 -2.08 10.24
CA GLY A 20 30.02 -1.15 10.86
C GLY A 20 29.06 -0.64 9.77
N CYS A 21 27.84 -1.18 9.78
CA CYS A 21 26.68 -0.84 8.95
C CYS A 21 26.74 0.48 8.19
N SER A 22 26.46 0.42 6.88
CA SER A 22 25.80 1.53 6.17
C SER A 22 25.34 1.11 4.77
N PHE A 23 24.34 0.22 4.70
CA PHE A 23 23.30 0.36 3.67
C PHE A 23 22.05 0.99 4.31
N PHE A 24 22.27 2.06 5.07
CA PHE A 24 21.25 3.06 5.38
C PHE A 24 21.73 4.37 4.78
N GLY A 25 21.97 4.34 3.47
CA GLY A 25 21.87 5.56 2.68
C GLY A 25 20.40 5.97 2.73
N SER A 26 20.12 7.07 3.42
CA SER A 26 18.96 7.91 3.14
C SER A 26 19.09 8.41 1.70
N LEU A 27 18.86 7.53 0.73
CA LEU A 27 18.66 7.90 -0.66
C LEU A 27 17.26 8.50 -0.74
N GLY A 28 17.20 9.83 -0.66
CA GLY A 28 16.08 10.62 -1.13
C GLY A 28 15.92 10.49 -2.64
N GLY A 29 15.78 9.25 -3.14
CA GLY A 29 15.30 8.99 -4.47
C GLY A 29 13.86 9.47 -4.55
N GLU A 30 13.52 10.16 -5.64
CA GLU A 30 12.17 10.58 -5.91
C GLU A 30 11.23 9.38 -5.83
N GLN A 31 10.27 9.41 -4.90
CA GLN A 31 9.31 8.34 -4.77
C GLN A 31 8.31 8.42 -5.92
N ILE A 32 8.45 7.53 -6.89
CA ILE A 32 7.56 7.47 -8.05
C ILE A 32 6.19 6.94 -7.62
N ASN A 33 5.13 7.70 -7.92
CA ASN A 33 3.76 7.23 -7.76
C ASN A 33 3.36 6.37 -8.97
N TYR A 34 3.60 5.07 -8.91
CA TYR A 34 3.22 4.14 -9.99
C TYR A 34 1.71 4.02 -10.22
N ALA A 35 0.89 4.41 -9.24
CA ALA A 35 -0.57 4.39 -9.36
C ALA A 35 -1.13 5.58 -10.14
N LEU A 36 -0.33 6.61 -10.43
CA LEU A 36 -0.80 7.81 -11.12
C LEU A 36 -1.09 7.53 -12.60
N ALA A 37 -2.25 7.96 -13.10
CA ALA A 37 -2.67 7.76 -14.49
C ALA A 37 -1.64 8.26 -15.50
N LYS A 38 -0.98 9.40 -15.21
CA LYS A 38 0.09 9.95 -16.07
C LYS A 38 1.30 9.02 -16.22
N ASN A 39 1.48 8.07 -15.31
CA ASN A 39 2.51 7.04 -15.35
C ASN A 39 2.02 5.75 -16.02
N GLY A 40 0.81 5.76 -16.58
CA GLY A 40 0.19 4.66 -17.33
C GLY A 40 -0.57 3.66 -16.47
N ALA A 41 -0.93 4.02 -15.24
CA ALA A 41 -1.81 3.20 -14.42
C ALA A 41 -3.26 3.27 -14.93
N THR A 42 -3.99 2.17 -14.77
CA THR A 42 -5.43 2.10 -15.00
C THR A 42 -6.14 1.69 -13.72
N VAL A 43 -7.43 2.01 -13.61
CA VAL A 43 -8.24 1.69 -12.44
C VAL A 43 -9.50 0.96 -12.85
N ASN A 44 -9.89 -0.03 -12.06
CA ASN A 44 -11.16 -0.72 -12.13
C ASN A 44 -11.80 -0.70 -10.73
N ALA A 45 -13.11 -0.76 -10.63
CA ALA A 45 -13.79 -0.80 -9.33
C ALA A 45 -14.97 -1.77 -9.37
N SER A 46 -15.38 -2.23 -8.20
CA SER A 46 -16.57 -3.08 -8.06
C SER A 46 -17.84 -2.41 -8.58
N ASN A 47 -17.96 -1.10 -8.34
CA ASN A 47 -19.02 -0.21 -8.78
C ASN A 47 -18.62 1.25 -8.46
N TYR A 48 -19.45 2.21 -8.84
CA TYR A 48 -19.32 3.60 -8.41
C TYR A 48 -20.67 4.33 -8.44
N THR A 49 -20.83 5.35 -7.60
CA THR A 49 -21.97 6.27 -7.65
C THR A 49 -21.80 7.20 -8.88
N PRO A 50 -22.86 7.51 -9.66
CA PRO A 50 -22.76 8.46 -10.76
C PRO A 50 -22.11 9.80 -10.33
N GLY A 51 -21.13 10.27 -11.10
CA GLY A 51 -20.32 11.45 -10.76
C GLY A 51 -19.17 11.18 -9.79
N ARG A 52 -18.89 9.91 -9.44
CA ARG A 52 -17.81 9.47 -8.55
C ARG A 52 -16.88 8.47 -9.24
N ASP A 53 -16.35 8.88 -10.38
CA ASP A 53 -15.58 8.02 -11.28
C ASP A 53 -14.34 7.43 -10.57
N PRO A 54 -14.08 6.11 -10.67
CA PRO A 54 -12.86 5.49 -10.14
C PRO A 54 -11.57 6.17 -10.60
N TYR A 55 -11.53 6.76 -11.80
CA TYR A 55 -10.37 7.50 -12.32
C TYR A 55 -9.86 8.60 -11.37
N THR A 56 -10.75 9.18 -10.55
CA THR A 56 -10.39 10.21 -9.58
C THR A 56 -9.37 9.74 -8.53
N VAL A 57 -9.24 8.43 -8.28
CA VAL A 57 -8.24 7.93 -7.32
C VAL A 57 -6.83 7.88 -7.88
N ILE A 58 -6.67 8.02 -9.20
CA ILE A 58 -5.39 7.97 -9.92
C ILE A 58 -5.08 9.24 -10.70
N ASN A 59 -5.88 10.31 -10.56
CA ASN A 59 -5.70 11.56 -11.31
C ASN A 59 -4.65 12.51 -10.69
N GLY A 60 -4.20 12.25 -9.46
CA GLY A 60 -3.20 13.03 -8.74
C GLY A 60 -3.77 14.10 -7.80
N ILE A 61 -5.08 14.26 -7.74
CA ILE A 61 -5.76 15.13 -6.78
C ILE A 61 -5.92 14.36 -5.47
N THR A 62 -5.31 14.88 -4.41
CA THR A 62 -5.31 14.25 -3.07
C THR A 62 -6.13 15.01 -2.04
N SER A 63 -6.58 16.22 -2.38
CA SER A 63 -7.41 17.05 -1.52
C SER A 63 -8.86 16.58 -1.55
N SER A 64 -9.50 16.51 -0.38
CA SER A 64 -10.92 16.19 -0.25
C SER A 64 -11.84 17.41 -0.32
N GLU A 65 -11.30 18.63 -0.47
CA GLU A 65 -12.08 19.87 -0.59
C GLU A 65 -13.01 19.87 -1.82
N ASN A 66 -12.58 19.21 -2.89
CA ASN A 66 -13.34 19.10 -4.13
C ASN A 66 -14.29 17.91 -4.16
N TRP A 67 -14.57 17.26 -3.02
CA TRP A 67 -15.49 16.14 -2.96
C TRP A 67 -16.84 16.50 -3.59
N ASP A 68 -17.43 17.65 -3.31
CA ASP A 68 -18.73 18.01 -3.92
C ASP A 68 -18.67 18.36 -5.41
N ASN A 69 -17.46 18.55 -5.95
CA ASN A 69 -17.22 18.84 -7.35
C ASN A 69 -16.90 17.56 -8.17
N GLY A 70 -17.12 16.38 -7.59
CA GLY A 70 -16.93 15.09 -8.24
C GLY A 70 -15.57 14.42 -8.00
N GLU A 71 -14.67 15.02 -7.21
CA GLU A 71 -13.43 14.36 -6.82
C GLU A 71 -13.66 13.25 -5.81
N GLY A 72 -12.83 12.22 -5.88
CA GLY A 72 -12.91 11.04 -5.02
C GLY A 72 -13.96 10.02 -5.48
N TRP A 73 -13.66 8.76 -5.17
CA TRP A 73 -14.52 7.63 -5.48
C TRP A 73 -15.48 7.33 -4.34
N GLU A 74 -16.73 7.02 -4.69
CA GLU A 74 -17.76 6.52 -3.79
C GLU A 74 -18.40 5.30 -4.45
N CYS A 75 -18.60 4.24 -3.67
CA CYS A 75 -19.42 3.12 -4.08
C CYS A 75 -20.41 2.78 -2.98
N ARG A 76 -21.70 2.83 -3.31
CA ARG A 76 -22.76 2.26 -2.49
C ARG A 76 -22.85 0.78 -2.79
N PHE A 77 -22.63 -0.05 -1.77
CA PHE A 77 -22.69 -1.49 -1.90
C PHE A 77 -23.53 -2.09 -0.77
N THR A 78 -24.09 -3.26 -1.04
CA THR A 78 -24.72 -4.09 -0.01
C THR A 78 -23.91 -5.35 0.11
N ARG A 79 -23.55 -5.69 1.35
CA ARG A 79 -22.85 -6.93 1.67
C ARG A 79 -23.69 -8.13 1.19
N ARG A 80 -23.22 -8.88 0.19
CA ARG A 80 -23.89 -10.09 -0.31
C ARG A 80 -23.35 -11.31 0.42
N ARG A 81 -24.23 -12.14 1.01
CA ARG A 81 -23.80 -13.41 1.60
C ARG A 81 -23.58 -14.42 0.46
N PRO A 82 -22.44 -15.13 0.41
CA PRO A 82 -22.28 -16.23 -0.55
C PRO A 82 -23.38 -17.27 -0.33
N GLU A 83 -24.04 -17.71 -1.40
CA GLU A 83 -25.03 -18.79 -1.32
C GLU A 83 -24.34 -20.09 -0.86
N GLY A 84 -24.90 -20.75 0.14
CA GLY A 84 -24.47 -22.10 0.58
C GLY A 84 -23.28 -22.22 1.53
N GLY A 85 -22.52 -21.16 1.84
CA GLY A 85 -21.24 -21.29 2.58
C GLY A 85 -21.08 -20.53 3.90
N GLY A 86 -21.97 -19.58 4.21
CA GLY A 86 -21.77 -18.67 5.35
C GLY A 86 -20.58 -17.71 5.14
N TRP A 87 -20.32 -16.86 6.14
CA TRP A 87 -19.17 -15.95 6.13
C TRP A 87 -17.99 -16.64 6.81
N SER A 88 -16.90 -16.90 6.09
CA SER A 88 -15.64 -17.25 6.73
C SER A 88 -14.80 -16.00 6.92
N ARG A 89 -14.55 -15.62 8.18
CA ARG A 89 -13.52 -14.61 8.51
C ARG A 89 -12.10 -15.05 8.11
N LEU A 90 -11.91 -16.36 7.90
CA LEU A 90 -10.62 -16.96 7.54
C LEU A 90 -10.37 -16.97 6.04
N ASP A 91 -11.35 -16.58 5.21
CA ASP A 91 -11.18 -16.42 3.76
C ASP A 91 -11.29 -14.93 3.36
N PRO A 92 -10.15 -14.22 3.25
CA PRO A 92 -10.12 -12.82 2.80
C PRO A 92 -10.68 -12.62 1.39
N ARG A 93 -10.71 -13.67 0.55
CA ARG A 93 -11.21 -13.58 -0.82
C ARG A 93 -12.72 -13.36 -0.82
N THR A 94 -13.46 -14.14 -0.03
CA THR A 94 -14.92 -14.01 0.05
C THR A 94 -15.38 -12.70 0.71
N ASN A 95 -14.61 -12.17 1.66
CA ASN A 95 -14.95 -10.90 2.31
C ASN A 95 -14.83 -9.70 1.37
N MET A 96 -13.80 -9.65 0.52
CA MET A 96 -13.63 -8.55 -0.44
C MET A 96 -14.54 -8.70 -1.66
N GLU A 97 -14.74 -9.93 -2.15
CA GLU A 97 -15.48 -10.19 -3.38
C GLU A 97 -17.01 -10.11 -3.19
N TYR A 98 -17.52 -10.51 -2.02
CA TYR A 98 -18.96 -10.50 -1.73
C TYR A 98 -19.35 -9.51 -0.63
N GLY A 99 -18.39 -9.04 0.17
CA GLY A 99 -18.67 -8.27 1.38
C GLY A 99 -18.17 -6.83 1.40
N SER A 100 -17.57 -6.33 0.32
CA SER A 100 -16.97 -4.99 0.27
C SER A 100 -17.07 -4.38 -1.11
N ALA A 101 -17.03 -3.05 -1.17
CA ALA A 101 -16.63 -2.37 -2.40
C ALA A 101 -15.10 -2.42 -2.53
N TRP A 102 -14.59 -2.49 -3.74
CA TRP A 102 -13.15 -2.52 -4.01
C TRP A 102 -12.78 -1.64 -5.19
N ILE A 103 -11.53 -1.17 -5.18
CA ILE A 103 -10.91 -0.44 -6.27
C ILE A 103 -9.56 -1.09 -6.57
N GLU A 104 -9.35 -1.51 -7.81
CA GLU A 104 -8.14 -2.16 -8.28
C GLU A 104 -7.37 -1.19 -9.17
N ILE A 105 -6.09 -1.01 -8.87
CA ILE A 105 -5.18 -0.18 -9.67
C ILE A 105 -4.14 -1.10 -10.29
N GLN A 106 -4.10 -1.10 -11.61
CA GLN A 106 -3.10 -1.80 -12.42
C GLN A 106 -2.03 -0.81 -12.85
N PHE A 107 -0.77 -1.11 -12.56
CA PHE A 107 0.39 -0.32 -12.97
C PHE A 107 0.78 -0.62 -14.42
N LYS A 108 1.58 0.28 -15.01
CA LYS A 108 2.25 0.05 -16.30
C LYS A 108 3.41 -0.96 -16.13
N GLY A 109 3.06 -2.24 -16.14
CA GLY A 109 3.96 -3.37 -15.93
C GLY A 109 4.35 -3.56 -14.47
N GLU A 110 5.05 -4.66 -14.17
CA GLU A 110 5.49 -5.00 -12.81
C GLU A 110 6.41 -3.92 -12.21
N LYS A 111 6.18 -3.61 -10.94
CA LYS A 111 6.94 -2.65 -10.13
C LYS A 111 7.36 -3.26 -8.81
N MET A 112 8.45 -2.74 -8.27
CA MET A 112 8.83 -2.97 -6.87
C MET A 112 8.20 -1.88 -6.03
N ILE A 113 7.31 -2.25 -5.10
CA ILE A 113 6.63 -1.32 -4.18
C ILE A 113 6.77 -1.79 -2.74
N ASN A 114 6.84 -0.86 -1.81
CA ASN A 114 6.87 -1.10 -0.36
C ASN A 114 5.99 -0.11 0.42
N LYS A 115 5.24 0.73 -0.31
CA LYS A 115 4.38 1.75 0.26
C LYS A 115 3.14 1.96 -0.60
N ILE A 116 1.98 2.00 0.05
CA ILE A 116 0.72 2.47 -0.53
C ILE A 116 0.25 3.65 0.32
N THR A 117 -0.20 4.72 -0.32
CA THR A 117 -0.79 5.88 0.35
C THR A 117 -2.23 6.02 -0.11
N VAL A 118 -3.15 6.04 0.85
CA VAL A 118 -4.58 6.24 0.62
C VAL A 118 -4.96 7.60 1.18
N TYR A 119 -5.66 8.39 0.37
CA TYR A 119 -6.28 9.64 0.81
C TYR A 119 -7.78 9.39 0.98
N THR A 120 -8.29 9.65 2.19
CA THR A 120 -9.71 9.55 2.52
C THR A 120 -10.32 10.95 2.70
N LEU A 121 -11.63 11.02 2.85
CA LEU A 121 -12.31 12.28 3.15
C LEU A 121 -11.78 12.86 4.46
N ASP A 122 -11.24 14.07 4.37
CA ASP A 122 -10.76 14.84 5.50
C ASP A 122 -10.68 16.33 5.14
N SER A 123 -11.83 16.98 5.22
CA SER A 123 -12.00 18.43 5.03
C SER A 123 -12.83 19.00 6.17
N PRO A 124 -12.88 20.33 6.35
CA PRO A 124 -13.76 20.94 7.36
C PRO A 124 -15.23 20.49 7.21
N LYS A 125 -15.70 20.31 5.97
CA LYS A 125 -17.06 19.81 5.69
C LYS A 125 -17.19 18.30 5.91
N TYR A 126 -16.16 17.52 5.57
CA TYR A 126 -16.13 16.06 5.67
C TYR A 126 -14.96 15.57 6.52
N PRO A 127 -14.99 15.75 7.85
CA PRO A 127 -13.88 15.33 8.71
C PRO A 127 -13.72 13.80 8.72
N ALA A 128 -12.48 13.32 8.65
CA ALA A 128 -12.18 11.88 8.60
C ALA A 128 -12.69 11.09 9.83
N SER A 129 -12.83 11.77 10.98
CA SER A 129 -13.42 11.18 12.18
C SER A 129 -14.83 10.64 11.93
N ARG A 130 -15.59 11.24 11.00
CA ARG A 130 -16.96 10.83 10.64
C ARG A 130 -17.06 10.18 9.26
N TYR A 131 -16.33 10.69 8.27
CA TYR A 131 -16.48 10.30 6.86
C TYR A 131 -15.31 9.47 6.32
N GLY A 132 -14.22 9.35 7.08
CA GLY A 132 -13.05 8.58 6.67
C GLY A 132 -13.29 7.07 6.73
N ILE A 133 -12.41 6.31 6.07
CA ILE A 133 -12.46 4.84 6.04
C ILE A 133 -12.36 4.25 7.45
N LYS A 134 -13.30 3.37 7.81
CA LYS A 134 -13.31 2.68 9.11
C LYS A 134 -12.85 1.23 9.04
N GLU A 135 -13.07 0.58 7.90
CA GLU A 135 -12.70 -0.80 7.64
C GLU A 135 -12.23 -0.93 6.19
N ALA A 136 -11.05 -1.50 5.97
CA ALA A 136 -10.52 -1.80 4.64
C ALA A 136 -9.37 -2.80 4.74
N TRP A 137 -9.14 -3.57 3.68
CA TRP A 137 -7.89 -4.32 3.51
C TRP A 137 -7.15 -3.79 2.30
N ILE A 138 -5.84 -3.65 2.44
CA ILE A 138 -4.94 -3.27 1.35
C ILE A 138 -4.24 -4.52 0.88
N GLN A 139 -4.36 -4.82 -0.40
CA GLN A 139 -3.89 -6.03 -1.02
C GLN A 139 -2.98 -5.74 -2.21
N VAL A 140 -2.00 -6.62 -2.38
CA VAL A 140 -1.13 -6.66 -3.57
C VAL A 140 -1.30 -8.00 -4.25
N TRP A 141 -1.19 -8.01 -5.58
CA TRP A 141 -1.21 -9.26 -6.34
C TRP A 141 0.16 -9.94 -6.29
N LYS A 142 0.19 -11.21 -5.90
CA LYS A 142 1.39 -12.07 -5.92
C LYS A 142 1.08 -13.34 -6.72
N GLU A 143 2.09 -14.19 -6.89
CA GLU A 143 2.01 -15.46 -7.66
C GLU A 143 0.76 -16.31 -7.32
N TYR A 144 0.40 -16.39 -6.04
CA TYR A 144 -0.74 -17.18 -5.56
C TYR A 144 -2.02 -16.36 -5.27
N GLY A 145 -2.08 -15.14 -5.81
CA GLY A 145 -3.22 -14.24 -5.73
C GLY A 145 -3.07 -13.08 -4.73
N TRP A 146 -4.21 -12.49 -4.35
CA TRP A 146 -4.27 -11.33 -3.46
C TRP A 146 -3.70 -11.63 -2.07
N THR A 147 -2.78 -10.79 -1.63
CA THR A 147 -2.14 -10.88 -0.31
C THR A 147 -2.33 -9.58 0.47
N ASN A 148 -2.85 -9.66 1.70
CA ASN A 148 -2.99 -8.50 2.59
C ASN A 148 -1.60 -7.94 3.00
N VAL A 149 -1.41 -6.65 2.78
CA VAL A 149 -0.23 -5.89 3.22
C VAL A 149 -0.58 -4.80 4.24
N GLY A 150 -1.87 -4.52 4.44
CA GLY A 150 -2.35 -3.60 5.45
C GLY A 150 -3.84 -3.76 5.70
N GLU A 151 -4.30 -3.26 6.83
CA GLU A 151 -5.70 -3.28 7.20
C GLU A 151 -6.06 -2.02 8.00
N ILE A 152 -7.30 -1.58 7.87
CA ILE A 152 -7.93 -0.59 8.74
C ILE A 152 -9.01 -1.32 9.52
N GLN A 153 -8.99 -1.21 10.85
CA GLN A 153 -10.05 -1.71 11.73
C GLN A 153 -10.46 -0.62 12.70
N GLY A 154 -11.76 -0.33 12.78
CA GLY A 154 -12.29 0.71 13.67
C GLY A 154 -11.66 2.09 13.44
N GLY A 155 -11.26 2.40 12.20
CA GLY A 155 -10.55 3.65 11.85
C GLY A 155 -9.09 3.72 12.29
N ASN A 156 -8.46 2.59 12.61
CA ASN A 156 -7.04 2.51 12.95
C ASN A 156 -6.30 1.61 11.96
N VAL A 157 -5.09 2.02 11.57
CA VAL A 157 -4.19 1.20 10.76
C VAL A 157 -3.66 0.05 11.61
N ILE A 158 -3.89 -1.17 11.14
CA ILE A 158 -3.31 -2.40 11.68
C ILE A 158 -2.22 -2.83 10.69
N SER A 159 -0.97 -2.44 10.97
CA SER A 159 0.20 -2.90 10.21
C SER A 159 0.84 -4.11 10.90
N LYS A 160 1.48 -5.01 10.15
CA LYS A 160 2.14 -6.20 10.72
C LYS A 160 3.25 -5.86 11.73
N SER A 161 3.78 -4.63 11.72
CA SER A 161 4.61 -4.12 12.82
C SER A 161 3.71 -3.55 13.91
N ASN A 162 3.42 -4.37 14.91
CA ASN A 162 2.49 -4.15 16.03
C ASN A 162 2.81 -2.98 16.99
N LEU A 163 3.57 -1.95 16.60
CA LEU A 163 4.05 -0.96 17.57
C LEU A 163 3.32 0.38 17.62
N ASP A 164 2.52 0.77 16.62
CA ASP A 164 1.67 1.97 16.74
C ASP A 164 0.38 1.83 15.93
N ARG A 165 -0.76 1.69 16.60
CA ARG A 165 -2.08 1.90 15.95
C ARG A 165 -2.16 3.37 15.58
N LYS A 166 -1.90 3.69 14.32
CA LYS A 166 -2.04 5.05 13.79
C LYS A 166 -3.48 5.29 13.32
N SER A 167 -4.08 6.41 13.71
CA SER A 167 -5.41 6.79 13.22
C SER A 167 -5.42 6.89 11.69
N ALA A 168 -6.43 6.31 11.06
CA ALA A 168 -6.64 6.33 9.62
C ALA A 168 -7.35 7.63 9.18
N LEU A 169 -6.66 8.78 9.30
CA LEU A 169 -7.22 10.11 9.01
C LEU A 169 -6.52 10.74 7.82
N GLY A 170 -7.29 11.33 6.90
CA GLY A 170 -6.80 12.09 5.75
C GLY A 170 -5.84 11.31 4.85
N LYS A 171 -4.55 11.31 5.20
CA LYS A 171 -3.49 10.57 4.53
C LYS A 171 -3.07 9.34 5.34
N ILE A 172 -3.33 8.17 4.79
CA ILE A 172 -3.04 6.87 5.40
C ILE A 172 -1.90 6.22 4.64
N GLU A 173 -0.81 5.87 5.34
CA GLU A 173 0.35 5.23 4.72
C GLU A 173 0.48 3.78 5.22
N PHE A 174 0.50 2.84 4.28
CA PHE A 174 0.79 1.43 4.51
C PHE A 174 2.20 1.15 4.03
N LYS A 175 3.11 0.83 4.95
CA LYS A 175 4.47 0.39 4.65
C LYS A 175 4.58 -1.12 4.89
N PHE A 176 5.26 -1.82 3.99
CA PHE A 176 5.39 -3.27 4.01
C PHE A 176 6.70 -3.68 3.32
N ASP A 177 7.08 -4.94 3.41
CA ASP A 177 8.27 -5.47 2.73
C ASP A 177 8.20 -5.22 1.21
N LEU A 178 9.35 -5.06 0.56
CA LEU A 178 9.40 -4.82 -0.87
C LEU A 178 8.75 -5.98 -1.65
N VAL A 179 7.72 -5.68 -2.45
CA VAL A 179 6.97 -6.65 -3.24
C VAL A 179 7.06 -6.29 -4.72
N LYS A 180 7.33 -7.29 -5.56
CA LYS A 180 7.13 -7.22 -7.01
C LYS A 180 5.65 -7.47 -7.32
N THR A 181 4.98 -6.51 -7.94
CA THR A 181 3.57 -6.63 -8.33
C THR A 181 3.26 -5.68 -9.47
N ASP A 182 2.25 -5.98 -10.25
CA ASP A 182 1.71 -5.10 -11.29
C ASP A 182 0.36 -4.48 -10.89
N LYS A 183 -0.24 -4.89 -9.77
CA LYS A 183 -1.53 -4.34 -9.32
C LYS A 183 -1.79 -4.43 -7.82
N ILE A 184 -2.60 -3.50 -7.35
CA ILE A 184 -3.02 -3.34 -5.95
C ILE A 184 -4.52 -3.15 -5.86
N ARG A 185 -5.11 -3.39 -4.69
CA ARG A 185 -6.49 -3.01 -4.37
C ARG A 185 -6.71 -2.76 -2.89
#